data_AF-A0A7L1YGV3-F1
#
_entry.id   AF-A0A7L1YGV3-F1
#
_cell.length_a   1.000
_cell.length_b   1.000
_cell.length_c   1.000
_cell.angle_alpha   90.00
_cell.angle_beta   90.00
_cell.angle_gamma   90.00
#
_symmetry.space_group_name_H-M   'P 1'
#
loop_
_entity.id
_entity.type
_entity.pdbx_description
1 polymer ?
#
loop_
_entity_poly.entity_id
_entity_poly.type
_entity_poly.pdbx_seq_one_letter_code
_entity_poly.pdbx_strand_id
1 'polypeptide(L)'
;LLHLHLAACSKLNTPKVLLPFTRGTRVNFTLQASEGCYRWSSSQPEVASVEPLEQDECSQRALVQARSLQPTRLTSIIFAEDTRTGQVLRCDAIVDIIHGIQIVSTTRELYVEDSPLQLKIVALDSEG
;
A
#
# COMPACT_ATOMS: atom_id res chain seq x y z
N LEU A 1 24.29 -31.61 2.69
CA LEU A 1 23.65 -30.72 1.68
C LEU A 1 23.39 -29.38 2.35
N LEU A 2 24.20 -28.36 2.06
CA LEU A 2 24.00 -27.02 2.59
C LEU A 2 22.67 -26.48 2.07
N HIS A 3 21.69 -26.27 2.94
CA HIS A 3 20.54 -25.42 2.63
C HIS A 3 21.03 -23.98 2.57
N LEU A 4 21.37 -23.51 1.36
CA LEU A 4 21.31 -22.09 1.04
C LEU A 4 19.87 -21.65 1.31
N HIS A 5 19.61 -21.08 2.49
CA HIS A 5 18.49 -20.18 2.66
C HIS A 5 18.80 -19.00 1.74
N LEU A 6 18.27 -19.04 0.51
CA LEU A 6 18.04 -17.84 -0.26
C LEU A 6 17.27 -16.90 0.68
N ALA A 7 17.96 -15.90 1.24
CA ALA A 7 17.29 -14.86 2.00
C ALA A 7 16.29 -14.23 1.04
N ALA A 8 15.01 -14.59 1.17
CA ALA A 8 13.96 -14.00 0.38
C ALA A 8 14.04 -12.49 0.62
N CYS A 9 14.12 -11.71 -0.46
CA CYS A 9 14.17 -10.27 -0.36
C CYS A 9 12.82 -9.78 0.17
N SER A 10 12.80 -9.26 1.39
CA SER A 10 11.63 -8.65 1.99
C SER A 10 11.23 -7.41 1.20
N LYS A 11 10.00 -7.40 0.66
CA LYS A 11 9.45 -6.29 -0.10
C LYS A 11 7.99 -6.02 0.28
N LEU A 12 7.58 -4.77 0.13
CA LEU A 12 6.17 -4.38 0.18
C LEU A 12 5.51 -4.57 -1.19
N ASN A 13 4.20 -4.82 -1.20
CA ASN A 13 3.39 -4.88 -2.42
C ASN A 13 3.37 -3.55 -3.20
N THR A 14 3.64 -2.43 -2.53
CA THR A 14 3.92 -1.13 -3.17
C THR A 14 4.85 -0.28 -2.30
N PRO A 15 5.78 0.50 -2.89
CA PRO A 15 6.57 1.49 -2.17
C PRO A 15 5.82 2.82 -1.96
N LYS A 16 4.70 3.03 -2.64
CA LYS A 16 3.92 4.27 -2.59
C LYS A 16 2.43 4.00 -2.82
N VAL A 17 1.57 4.67 -2.07
CA VAL A 17 0.12 4.62 -2.24
C VAL A 17 -0.46 6.03 -2.22
N LEU A 18 -1.39 6.30 -3.14
CA LEU A 18 -2.24 7.48 -3.13
C LEU A 18 -3.58 7.11 -2.51
N LEU A 19 -3.90 7.72 -1.37
CA LEU A 19 -5.16 7.58 -0.66
C LEU A 19 -6.03 8.81 -0.91
N PRO A 20 -7.33 8.64 -1.22
CA PRO A 20 -8.20 9.77 -1.47
C PRO A 20 -8.43 10.57 -0.18
N PHE A 21 -8.23 11.88 -0.24
CA PHE A 21 -8.87 12.80 0.69
C PHE A 21 -10.39 12.67 0.52
N THR A 22 -11.09 12.37 1.61
CA THR A 22 -12.54 12.17 1.61
C THR A 22 -13.15 12.70 2.89
N ARG A 23 -14.23 13.47 2.75
CA ARG A 23 -15.08 13.91 3.87
C ARG A 23 -16.17 12.88 4.21
N GLY A 24 -16.29 11.82 3.41
CA GLY A 24 -17.32 10.80 3.53
C GLY A 24 -16.71 9.42 3.77
N THR A 25 -16.98 8.49 2.85
CA THR A 25 -16.51 7.10 2.96
C THR A 25 -14.98 7.03 2.91
N ARG A 26 -14.38 6.49 3.98
CA ARG A 26 -12.95 6.21 4.03
C ARG A 26 -12.64 4.97 3.19
N VAL A 27 -11.57 5.04 2.43
CA VAL A 27 -11.04 3.90 1.67
C VAL A 27 -9.91 3.26 2.46
N ASN A 28 -9.91 1.93 2.48
CA ASN A 28 -8.88 1.13 3.11
C ASN A 28 -7.92 0.60 2.04
N PHE A 29 -6.62 0.74 2.29
CA PHE A 29 -5.60 0.06 1.50
C PHE A 29 -4.93 -1.02 2.33
N THR A 30 -4.74 -2.22 1.78
CA THR A 30 -3.96 -3.26 2.46
C THR A 30 -2.51 -3.20 1.99
N LEU A 31 -1.63 -2.79 2.89
CA LEU A 31 -0.19 -2.88 2.70
C LEU A 31 0.27 -4.27 3.17
N GLN A 32 1.08 -4.94 2.36
CA GLN A 32 1.50 -6.31 2.62
C GLN A 32 3.00 -6.49 2.33
N ALA A 33 3.69 -7.16 3.24
CA ALA A 33 5.06 -7.62 3.05
C ALA A 33 5.10 -9.06 2.53
N SER A 34 6.11 -9.40 1.74
CA SER A 34 6.21 -10.71 1.06
C SER A 34 6.50 -11.89 1.99
N GLU A 35 7.21 -11.68 3.11
CA GLU A 35 7.60 -12.69 4.11
C GLU A 35 7.97 -11.99 5.41
N GLY A 36 7.97 -12.69 6.55
CA GLY A 36 8.41 -12.14 7.85
C GLY A 36 7.25 -11.78 8.78
N CYS A 37 7.55 -11.08 9.87
CA CYS A 37 6.55 -10.64 10.85
C CYS A 37 6.83 -9.20 11.25
N TYR A 38 5.92 -8.27 10.95
CA TYR A 38 6.20 -6.84 11.02
C TYR A 38 5.40 -6.12 12.09
N ARG A 39 6.09 -5.22 12.80
CA ARG A 39 5.45 -4.16 13.57
C ARG A 39 5.25 -2.96 12.65
N TRP A 40 4.02 -2.44 12.63
CA TRP A 40 3.63 -1.35 11.75
C TRP A 40 3.56 -0.03 12.50
N SER A 41 4.05 1.05 11.89
CA SER A 41 3.92 2.40 12.45
C SER A 41 3.82 3.46 11.35
N SER A 42 3.32 4.64 11.69
CA SER A 42 3.16 5.78 10.78
C SER A 42 3.90 6.98 11.34
N SER A 43 4.63 7.72 10.49
CA SER A 43 5.32 8.94 10.90
C SER A 43 4.36 10.07 11.30
N GLN A 44 3.17 10.09 10.68
CA GLN A 44 2.11 11.08 10.88
C GLN A 44 0.75 10.36 10.87
N PRO A 45 0.35 9.73 12.00
CA PRO A 45 -0.90 8.97 12.11
C PRO A 45 -2.17 9.78 11.80
N GLU A 46 -2.12 11.10 12.02
CA GLU A 46 -3.16 12.07 11.70
C GLU A 46 -3.31 12.33 10.19
N VAL A 47 -2.28 12.03 9.40
CA VAL A 47 -2.33 12.06 7.93
C VAL A 47 -2.81 10.69 7.42
N ALA A 48 -2.12 9.62 7.81
CA ALA A 48 -2.48 8.25 7.48
C ALA A 48 -2.23 7.32 8.66
N SER A 49 -3.25 6.59 9.10
CA SER A 49 -3.11 5.58 10.15
C SER A 49 -2.73 4.23 9.54
N VAL A 50 -2.10 3.38 10.36
CA VAL A 50 -1.81 1.99 10.02
C VAL A 50 -2.22 1.09 11.18
N GLU A 51 -2.94 0.01 10.89
CA GLU A 51 -3.40 -0.98 11.87
C GLU A 51 -3.11 -2.39 11.35
N PRO A 52 -2.44 -3.27 12.12
CA PRO A 52 -2.20 -4.65 11.70
C PRO A 52 -3.53 -5.39 11.52
N LEU A 53 -3.61 -6.25 10.51
CA LEU A 53 -4.82 -7.05 10.24
C LEU A 53 -4.92 -8.28 11.15
N GLU A 54 -3.80 -8.78 11.64
CA GLU A 54 -3.72 -9.88 12.60
C GLU A 54 -3.55 -9.30 14.01
N GLN A 55 -4.17 -9.93 15.02
CA GLN A 55 -4.17 -9.48 16.42
C GLN A 55 -2.97 -9.99 17.22
N ASP A 56 -1.95 -10.51 16.54
CA ASP A 56 -0.71 -10.98 17.16
C ASP A 56 0.30 -9.83 17.34
N GLU A 57 1.42 -10.11 18.01
CA GLU A 57 2.52 -9.17 18.27
C GLU A 57 3.12 -8.52 17.00
N CYS A 58 2.90 -9.14 15.84
CA CYS A 58 3.29 -8.62 14.53
C CYS A 58 2.41 -9.25 13.43
N SER A 59 2.39 -8.61 12.25
CA SER A 59 1.56 -9.06 11.12
C SER A 59 2.27 -8.85 9.79
N GLN A 60 1.96 -9.69 8.80
CA GLN A 60 2.41 -9.49 7.42
C GLN A 60 1.60 -8.42 6.68
N ARG A 61 0.43 -8.04 7.20
CA ARG A 61 -0.52 -7.17 6.52
C ARG A 61 -1.04 -6.10 7.48
N ALA A 62 -1.23 -4.90 6.94
CA ALA A 62 -1.84 -3.82 7.69
C ALA A 62 -2.79 -3.01 6.82
N LEU A 63 -3.85 -2.49 7.45
CA LEU A 63 -4.74 -1.52 6.86
C LEU A 63 -4.15 -0.13 7.00
N VAL A 64 -3.99 0.56 5.87
CA VAL A 64 -3.62 1.97 5.81
C VAL A 64 -4.86 2.77 5.44
N GLN A 65 -5.14 3.82 6.20
CA GLN A 65 -6.32 4.68 6.01
C GLN A 65 -5.95 6.15 6.06
N ALA A 66 -6.55 6.95 5.18
CA ALA A 66 -6.43 8.40 5.25
C ALA A 66 -7.14 8.94 6.50
N ARG A 67 -6.46 9.80 7.25
CA ARG A 67 -6.95 10.48 8.45
C ARG A 67 -6.97 12.01 8.33
N SER A 68 -6.32 12.58 7.31
CA SER A 68 -6.27 14.03 7.08
C SER A 68 -7.65 14.69 7.09
N LEU A 69 -7.73 15.83 7.76
CA LEU A 69 -8.91 16.71 7.78
C LEU A 69 -8.82 17.84 6.75
N GLN A 70 -7.65 18.02 6.13
CA GLN A 70 -7.38 19.12 5.21
C GLN A 70 -7.38 18.62 3.76
N PRO A 71 -8.02 19.35 2.83
CA PRO A 71 -8.02 19.04 1.39
C PRO A 71 -6.71 19.49 0.73
N THR A 72 -5.59 19.10 1.34
CA THR A 72 -4.23 19.45 0.88
C THR A 72 -3.42 18.17 0.80
N ARG A 73 -2.50 18.15 -0.17
CA ARG A 73 -1.54 17.06 -0.33
C ARG A 73 -0.69 16.91 0.92
N LEU A 74 -0.81 15.77 1.59
CA LEU A 74 0.00 15.42 2.76
C LEU A 74 0.62 14.04 2.54
N THR A 75 1.73 13.77 3.22
CA THR A 75 2.44 12.49 3.11
C THR A 75 2.85 12.00 4.48
N SER A 76 2.55 10.73 4.77
CA SER A 76 3.10 9.99 5.90
C SER A 76 3.93 8.82 5.39
N ILE A 77 5.00 8.48 6.10
CA ILE A 77 5.76 7.26 5.84
C ILE A 77 5.20 6.16 6.75
N ILE A 78 4.78 5.05 6.14
CA ILE A 78 4.43 3.83 6.84
C ILE A 78 5.67 2.95 6.94
N PHE A 79 6.02 2.55 8.16
CA PHE A 79 7.14 1.66 8.44
C PHE A 79 6.64 0.26 8.74
N ALA A 80 7.35 -0.73 8.21
CA ALA A 80 7.20 -2.13 8.58
C ALA A 80 8.55 -2.62 9.10
N GLU A 81 8.66 -2.85 10.40
CA GLU A 81 9.87 -3.35 11.05
C GLU A 81 9.73 -4.84 11.31
N ASP A 82 10.58 -5.66 10.68
CA ASP A 82 10.63 -7.10 10.92
C ASP A 82 11.14 -7.36 12.35
N THR A 83 10.31 -8.01 13.17
CA THR A 83 10.57 -8.18 14.61
C THR A 83 11.75 -9.10 14.92
N ARG A 84 12.20 -9.90 13.96
CA ARG A 84 13.31 -10.86 14.12
C ARG A 84 14.63 -10.27 13.67
N THR A 85 14.63 -9.46 12.61
CA THR A 85 15.85 -8.95 11.96
C THR A 85 16.09 -7.46 12.19
N GLY A 86 15.08 -6.71 12.61
CA GLY A 86 15.11 -5.24 12.71
C GLY A 86 15.12 -4.54 11.34
N GLN A 87 14.91 -5.27 10.24
CA GLN A 87 14.84 -4.68 8.92
C GLN A 87 13.60 -3.79 8.80
N VAL A 88 13.78 -2.57 8.31
CA VAL A 88 12.68 -1.61 8.11
C VAL A 88 12.39 -1.42 6.63
N LEU A 89 11.16 -1.76 6.22
CA LEU A 89 10.59 -1.40 4.93
C LEU A 89 9.78 -0.11 5.07
N ARG A 90 9.64 0.64 3.97
CA ARG A 90 8.98 1.95 3.94
C ARG A 90 7.99 2.03 2.78
N CYS A 91 6.84 2.66 3.03
CA CYS A 91 5.86 3.02 2.01
C CYS A 91 5.43 4.47 2.20
N ASP A 92 5.49 5.27 1.14
CA ASP A 92 4.96 6.64 1.13
C ASP A 92 3.44 6.59 0.98
N ALA A 93 2.70 6.96 2.03
CA ALA A 93 1.26 7.13 2.01
C ALA A 93 0.91 8.60 1.77
N ILE A 94 0.51 8.90 0.55
CA ILE A 94 0.11 10.24 0.11
C ILE A 94 -1.41 10.34 0.28
N VAL A 95 -1.89 11.41 0.91
CA VAL A 95 -3.32 11.73 1.00
C VAL A 95 -3.57 12.98 0.19
N ASP A 96 -4.41 12.87 -0.85
CA ASP A 96 -4.69 13.96 -1.76
C ASP A 96 -6.06 13.81 -2.45
N ILE A 97 -6.52 14.86 -3.12
CA ILE A 97 -7.72 14.83 -3.96
C ILE A 97 -7.41 14.04 -5.24
N ILE A 98 -8.24 13.05 -5.52
CA ILE A 98 -8.18 12.30 -6.79
C ILE A 98 -8.78 13.15 -7.90
N HIS A 99 -7.96 13.49 -8.90
CA HIS A 99 -8.35 14.30 -10.04
C HIS A 99 -8.81 13.43 -11.22
N GLY A 100 -8.31 12.19 -11.32
CA GLY A 100 -8.69 11.26 -12.37
C GLY A 100 -8.56 9.81 -11.94
N ILE A 101 -9.36 8.95 -12.58
CA ILE A 101 -9.24 7.49 -12.48
C ILE A 101 -8.98 6.97 -13.89
N GLN A 102 -7.95 6.15 -14.05
CA GLN A 102 -7.61 5.54 -15.32
C GLN A 102 -7.65 4.01 -15.24
N ILE A 103 -8.13 3.40 -16.31
CA ILE A 103 -8.03 1.97 -16.54
C ILE A 103 -6.88 1.77 -17.51
N VAL A 104 -5.85 1.05 -17.07
CA VAL A 104 -4.63 0.79 -17.84
C VAL A 104 -4.61 -0.69 -18.23
N SER A 105 -4.35 -0.93 -19.51
CA SER A 105 -4.28 -2.24 -20.14
C SER A 105 -3.05 -2.32 -21.05
N THR A 106 -2.44 -3.49 -21.15
CA THR A 106 -1.41 -3.78 -22.16
C THR A 106 -2.00 -4.24 -23.49
N THR A 107 -3.31 -4.53 -23.54
CA THR A 107 -4.01 -5.07 -24.70
C THR A 107 -4.83 -3.98 -25.38
N ARG A 108 -4.67 -3.84 -26.69
CA ARG A 108 -5.34 -2.82 -27.53
C ARG A 108 -6.77 -3.20 -27.92
N GLU A 109 -7.02 -4.50 -28.13
CA GLU A 109 -8.31 -5.03 -28.58
C GLU A 109 -8.71 -6.21 -27.70
N LEU A 110 -9.99 -6.28 -27.35
CA LEU A 110 -10.53 -7.37 -26.54
C LEU A 110 -11.35 -8.29 -27.44
N TYR A 111 -10.99 -9.56 -27.49
CA TYR A 111 -11.72 -10.60 -28.20
C TYR A 111 -12.57 -11.39 -27.20
N VAL A 112 -13.84 -11.63 -27.54
CA VAL A 112 -14.81 -12.29 -26.65
C VAL A 112 -14.42 -13.75 -26.34
N GLU A 113 -13.72 -14.39 -27.27
CA GLU A 113 -13.32 -15.80 -27.18
C GLU A 113 -12.00 -16.03 -26.41
N ASP A 114 -11.31 -14.95 -26.05
CA ASP A 114 -10.04 -15.03 -25.33
C ASP A 114 -10.25 -15.16 -23.81
N SER A 115 -9.21 -15.64 -23.12
CA SER A 115 -9.19 -15.69 -21.65
C SER A 115 -9.34 -14.28 -21.05
N PRO A 116 -10.05 -14.12 -19.90
CA PRO A 116 -10.26 -12.82 -19.28
C PRO A 116 -8.96 -12.08 -18.97
N LEU A 117 -8.92 -10.80 -19.34
CA LEU A 117 -7.77 -9.93 -19.10
C LEU A 117 -7.79 -9.33 -17.69
N GLN A 118 -6.63 -9.26 -17.05
CA GLN A 118 -6.46 -8.45 -15.84
C GLN A 118 -6.27 -6.97 -16.22
N LEU A 119 -7.19 -6.13 -15.76
CA LEU A 119 -7.11 -4.68 -15.92
C LEU A 119 -6.53 -4.04 -14.65
N LYS A 120 -5.68 -3.04 -14.81
CA LYS A 120 -5.14 -2.25 -13.70
C LYS A 120 -5.89 -0.93 -13.61
N ILE A 121 -6.37 -0.60 -12.42
CA ILE A 121 -6.98 0.71 -12.14
C ILE A 121 -5.98 1.54 -11.35
N VAL A 122 -5.76 2.79 -11.76
CA VAL A 122 -4.94 3.76 -11.03
C VAL A 122 -5.74 5.04 -10.81
N ALA A 123 -5.49 5.68 -9.67
CA ALA A 123 -5.98 7.00 -9.35
C ALA A 123 -4.84 8.00 -9.50
N LEU A 124 -5.13 9.16 -10.06
CA LEU A 124 -4.17 10.23 -10.33
C LEU A 124 -4.54 11.46 -9.51
N ASP A 125 -3.53 12.13 -8.97
CA ASP A 125 -3.65 13.45 -8.36
C ASP A 125 -3.34 14.55 -9.40
N SER A 126 -3.11 15.79 -8.96
CA SER A 126 -2.80 16.89 -9.87
C SER A 126 -1.44 16.74 -10.58
N GLU A 127 -0.54 15.92 -10.05
CA GLU A 127 0.82 15.72 -10.57
C GLU A 127 0.90 14.59 -11.60
N GLY A 128 -0.17 13.81 -11.79
CA GLY A 128 -0.21 12.64 -12.69
C GLY A 128 0.17 11.35 -11.98
#